data_AF-A0A9Q0XYC2-F1
#
_entry.id   AF-A0A9Q0XYC2-F1
#
_cell.length_a   1.000
_cell.length_b   1.000
_cell.length_c   1.000
_cell.angle_alpha   90.00
_cell.angle_beta   90.00
_cell.angle_gamma   90.00
#
_symmetry.space_group_name_H-M   'P 1'
#
loop_
_entity.id
_entity.type
_entity.pdbx_description
1 polymer ?
#
loop_
_entity_poly.entity_id
_entity_poly.type
_entity_poly.pdbx_seq_one_letter_code
_entity_poly.pdbx_strand_id
1 'polypeptide(L)'
;MFASTSKRDYGGLRVSYNISQLIAKSEKPHTIGEELILPATEEVLKTILHKPAYDILKIALLSNNTVQRCIDEMSHDVESFLCNYLKMNHFSIHLDESTLP
;
A
#
# COMPACT_ATOMS: atom_id res chain seq x y z
N MET A 1 -9.27 2.87 18.28
CA MET A 1 -8.15 3.19 19.20
C MET A 1 -6.91 2.54 18.63
N PHE A 2 -6.10 3.26 17.85
CA PHE A 2 -4.83 2.72 17.36
C PHE A 2 -3.70 3.29 18.19
N ALA A 3 -2.84 2.37 18.65
CA ALA A 3 -1.79 2.57 19.63
C ALA A 3 -0.86 3.73 19.29
N SER A 4 -0.38 4.39 20.33
CA SER A 4 0.58 5.50 20.27
C SER A 4 1.87 5.06 19.57
N THR A 5 2.01 5.37 18.28
CA THR A 5 3.17 4.99 17.47
C THR A 5 4.35 5.95 17.73
N SER A 6 5.48 5.42 18.20
CA SER A 6 6.71 6.20 18.45
C SER A 6 7.33 6.70 17.13
N LYS A 7 8.22 7.70 17.18
CA LYS A 7 8.88 8.33 16.03
C LYS A 7 9.57 7.36 15.02
N ARG A 8 9.90 6.13 15.44
CA ARG A 8 10.46 5.06 14.59
C ARG A 8 9.45 4.42 13.64
N ASP A 9 8.16 4.53 13.94
CA ASP A 9 7.07 3.83 13.24
C ASP A 9 6.69 4.50 11.89
N TYR A 10 6.90 5.81 11.78
CA TYR A 10 6.57 6.57 10.56
C TYR A 10 7.36 6.13 9.33
N GLY A 11 8.60 5.68 9.52
CA GLY A 11 9.44 5.21 8.41
C GLY A 11 8.89 3.93 7.79
N GLY A 12 8.47 2.97 8.63
CA GLY A 12 7.95 1.68 8.17
C GLY A 12 6.60 1.74 7.53
N LEU A 13 5.70 2.51 8.13
CA LEU A 13 4.38 2.73 7.56
C LEU A 13 4.49 3.36 6.17
N ARG A 14 5.33 4.39 6.02
CA ARG A 14 5.57 5.05 4.74
C ARG A 14 6.15 4.10 3.69
N VAL A 15 7.13 3.27 4.06
CA VAL A 15 7.69 2.26 3.16
C VAL A 15 6.63 1.25 2.74
N SER A 16 5.78 0.80 3.67
CA SER A 16 4.72 -0.18 3.40
C SER A 16 3.70 0.33 2.40
N TYR A 17 3.20 1.57 2.56
CA TYR A 17 2.30 2.19 1.59
C TYR A 17 2.98 2.40 0.23
N ASN A 18 4.24 2.83 0.20
CA ASN A 18 4.96 3.03 -1.06
C ASN A 18 5.12 1.71 -1.84
N ILE A 19 5.49 0.62 -1.16
CA ILE A 19 5.63 -0.70 -1.80
C ILE A 19 4.27 -1.22 -2.26
N SER A 20 3.24 -1.10 -1.41
CA SER A 20 1.87 -1.50 -1.77
C SER A 20 1.36 -0.73 -2.99
N GLN A 21 1.63 0.57 -3.07
CA GLN A 21 1.29 1.39 -4.22
C GLN A 21 2.05 0.94 -5.48
N LEU A 22 3.34 0.60 -5.38
CA LEU A 22 4.13 0.10 -6.51
C LEU A 22 3.59 -1.24 -7.03
N ILE A 23 3.19 -2.15 -6.13
CA ILE A 23 2.57 -3.44 -6.47
C ILE A 23 1.26 -3.20 -7.24
N ALA A 24 0.37 -2.36 -6.69
CA ALA A 24 -0.92 -2.04 -7.31
C ALA A 24 -0.74 -1.37 -8.68
N LYS A 25 0.16 -0.38 -8.79
CA LYS A 25 0.48 0.30 -10.06
C LYS A 25 1.09 -0.62 -11.12
N SER A 26 1.76 -1.70 -10.68
CA SER A 26 2.35 -2.70 -11.57
C SER A 26 1.38 -3.84 -11.90
N GLU A 27 0.12 -3.74 -11.46
CA GLU A 27 -0.93 -4.75 -11.63
C GLU A 27 -0.48 -6.15 -11.16
N LYS A 28 0.33 -6.20 -10.10
CA LYS A 28 0.82 -7.45 -9.51
C LYS A 28 -0.06 -7.89 -8.34
N PRO A 29 -0.18 -9.21 -8.10
CA PRO A 29 -0.85 -9.70 -6.91
C PRO A 29 -0.11 -9.20 -5.67
N HIS A 30 -0.85 -8.93 -4.60
CA HIS A 30 -0.27 -8.52 -3.31
C HIS A 30 0.69 -9.58 -2.73
N THR A 31 0.60 -10.84 -3.21
CA THR A 31 1.48 -11.95 -2.84
C THR A 31 2.95 -11.72 -3.19
N ILE A 32 3.23 -10.87 -4.19
CA ILE A 32 4.60 -10.58 -4.62
C ILE A 32 5.44 -9.91 -3.52
N GLY A 33 4.77 -9.25 -2.56
CA GLY A 33 5.40 -8.65 -1.38
C GLY A 33 6.16 -9.69 -0.55
N GLU A 34 5.50 -10.79 -0.23
CA GLU A 34 6.05 -11.87 0.60
C GLU A 34 6.86 -12.87 -0.21
N GLU A 35 6.41 -13.21 -1.42
CA GLU A 35 7.04 -14.24 -2.27
C GLU A 35 8.39 -13.81 -2.86
N LEU A 36 8.58 -12.51 -3.12
CA LEU A 36 9.77 -12.03 -3.83
C LEU A 36 10.42 -10.80 -3.20
N ILE A 37 9.64 -9.76 -2.87
CA ILE A 37 10.21 -8.49 -2.39
C ILE A 37 10.85 -8.68 -1.02
N LEU A 38 10.20 -9.43 -0.13
CA LEU A 38 10.72 -9.76 1.19
C LEU A 38 12.06 -10.52 1.12
N PRO A 39 12.16 -11.69 0.43
CA PRO A 39 13.43 -12.42 0.34
C PRO A 39 14.52 -11.63 -0.42
N ALA A 40 14.18 -10.87 -1.46
CA ALA A 40 15.15 -10.04 -2.18
C ALA A 40 15.72 -8.93 -1.28
N THR A 41 14.88 -8.30 -0.46
CA THR A 41 15.30 -7.28 0.50
C THR A 41 16.20 -7.89 1.56
N GLU A 42 15.85 -9.08 2.07
CA GLU A 42 16.66 -9.81 3.02
C GLU A 42 18.06 -10.14 2.46
N GLU A 43 18.14 -10.58 1.21
CA GLU A 43 19.42 -10.89 0.55
C GLU A 43 20.29 -9.64 0.41
N VAL A 44 19.72 -8.50 -0.02
CA VAL A 44 20.43 -7.22 -0.11
C VAL A 44 20.97 -6.76 1.25
N LEU A 45 20.16 -6.87 2.30
CA LEU A 45 20.56 -6.48 3.66
C LEU A 45 21.73 -7.34 4.18
N LYS A 46 21.70 -8.65 3.90
CA LYS A 46 22.74 -9.60 4.30
C LYS A 46 24.04 -9.40 3.51
N THR A 47 23.93 -9.31 2.19
CA THR A 47 25.09 -9.34 1.27
C THR A 47 25.79 -7.99 1.13
N ILE A 48 25.03 -6.91 0.96
CA ILE A 48 25.57 -5.58 0.67
C ILE A 48 25.81 -4.81 1.97
N LEU A 49 24.85 -4.88 2.89
CA LEU A 49 24.84 -4.03 4.08
C LEU A 49 25.38 -4.73 5.33
N HIS A 50 25.58 -6.05 5.29
CA HIS A 50 26.01 -6.89 6.42
C HIS A 50 25.21 -6.60 7.70
N LYS A 51 23.91 -6.31 7.55
CA LYS A 51 23.00 -5.96 8.65
C LYS A 51 22.02 -7.09 8.92
N PRO A 52 21.62 -7.28 10.19
CA PRO A 52 20.54 -8.21 10.51
C PRO A 52 19.24 -7.69 9.87
N ALA A 53 18.61 -8.52 9.04
CA ALA A 53 17.42 -8.15 8.31
C ALA A 53 16.22 -7.86 9.23
N TYR A 54 16.24 -8.41 10.44
CA TYR A 54 15.13 -8.36 11.40
C TYR A 54 14.69 -6.94 11.75
N ASP A 55 15.59 -5.99 11.96
CA ASP A 55 15.22 -4.64 12.41
C ASP A 55 14.56 -3.78 11.32
N ILE A 56 14.82 -4.09 10.05
CA ILE A 56 14.28 -3.37 8.89
C ILE A 56 13.02 -4.06 8.36
N LEU A 57 13.01 -5.40 8.38
CA LEU A 57 11.87 -6.19 7.92
C LEU A 57 10.72 -6.22 8.93
N LYS A 58 10.96 -6.04 10.25
CA LYS A 58 9.88 -5.83 11.24
C LYS A 58 9.04 -4.57 10.96
N ILE A 59 9.66 -3.62 10.27
CA ILE A 59 9.13 -2.27 10.03
C ILE A 59 8.39 -2.23 8.68
N ALA A 60 8.80 -3.04 7.70
CA ALA A 60 8.14 -3.17 6.41
C ALA A 60 7.06 -4.26 6.51
N LEU A 61 5.80 -3.86 6.61
CA LEU A 61 4.66 -4.77 6.67
C LEU A 61 4.40 -5.39 5.27
N LEU A 62 5.33 -6.23 4.81
CA LEU A 62 5.31 -6.86 3.49
C LEU A 62 4.53 -8.18 3.44
N SER A 63 4.01 -8.64 4.58
CA SER A 63 3.10 -9.78 4.61
C SER A 63 1.91 -9.53 3.68
N ASN A 64 1.44 -10.58 3.03
CA ASN A 64 0.33 -10.50 2.06
C ASN A 64 -0.89 -9.76 2.62
N ASN A 65 -1.29 -10.10 3.85
CA ASN A 65 -2.44 -9.50 4.52
C ASN A 65 -2.27 -7.99 4.75
N THR A 66 -1.03 -7.52 4.97
CA THR A 66 -0.81 -6.09 5.20
C THR A 66 -0.69 -5.30 3.91
N VAL A 67 -0.04 -5.85 2.88
CA VAL A 67 -0.01 -5.22 1.55
C VAL A 67 -1.43 -5.05 1.01
N GLN A 68 -2.26 -6.10 1.12
CA GLN A 68 -3.67 -6.03 0.76
C GLN A 68 -4.39 -4.93 1.55
N ARG A 69 -4.27 -4.92 2.89
CA ARG A 69 -4.90 -3.90 3.72
C ARG A 69 -4.47 -2.48 3.37
N CYS A 70 -3.19 -2.25 3.09
CA CYS A 70 -2.70 -0.94 2.67
C CYS A 70 -3.30 -0.50 1.33
N ILE A 71 -3.48 -1.43 0.38
CA ILE A 71 -4.14 -1.14 -0.90
C ILE A 71 -5.61 -0.77 -0.65
N ASP A 72 -6.31 -1.54 0.17
CA ASP A 72 -7.72 -1.30 0.50
C ASP A 72 -7.92 0.05 1.21
N GLU A 73 -7.07 0.37 2.19
CA GLU A 73 -7.08 1.66 2.90
C GLU A 73 -6.82 2.83 1.95
N MET A 74 -5.81 2.73 1.07
CA MET A 74 -5.54 3.78 0.06
C MET A 74 -6.71 3.94 -0.91
N SER A 75 -7.34 2.84 -1.34
CA SER A 75 -8.50 2.88 -2.23
C SER A 75 -9.69 3.57 -1.56
N HIS A 76 -9.98 3.20 -0.31
CA HIS A 76 -11.04 3.81 0.49
C HIS A 76 -10.80 5.30 0.72
N ASP A 77 -9.56 5.72 0.99
CA ASP A 77 -9.24 7.13 1.17
C ASP A 77 -9.46 7.96 -0.10
N VAL A 78 -9.07 7.43 -1.27
CA VAL A 78 -9.32 8.06 -2.57
C VAL A 78 -10.81 8.14 -2.87
N GLU A 79 -11.55 7.05 -2.62
CA GLU A 79 -13.01 7.00 -2.81
C GLU A 79 -13.71 8.01 -1.91
N SER A 80 -13.37 8.05 -0.63
CA SER A 80 -13.92 8.98 0.35
C SER A 80 -13.64 10.43 -0.05
N PHE A 81 -12.40 10.73 -0.45
CA PHE A 81 -12.02 12.05 -0.95
C PHE A 81 -12.86 12.45 -2.16
N LEU A 82 -12.97 11.57 -3.16
CA LEU A 82 -13.75 11.83 -4.37
C LEU A 82 -15.23 12.02 -4.05
N CYS A 83 -15.81 11.18 -3.19
CA CYS A 83 -17.20 11.31 -2.77
C CYS A 83 -17.46 12.64 -2.07
N ASN A 84 -16.58 13.06 -1.17
CA ASN A 84 -16.69 14.35 -0.49
C ASN A 84 -16.54 15.51 -1.48
N TYR A 85 -15.59 15.42 -2.41
CA TYR A 85 -15.42 16.40 -3.48
C TYR A 85 -16.68 16.54 -4.33
N LEU A 86 -17.24 15.43 -4.81
CA LEU A 86 -18.46 15.43 -5.63
C LEU A 86 -19.67 15.97 -4.87
N LYS A 87 -19.82 15.66 -3.57
CA LYS A 87 -20.89 16.22 -2.73
C LYS A 87 -20.82 17.75 -2.60
N MET A 88 -19.63 18.32 -2.73
CA MET A 88 -19.39 19.76 -2.55
C MET A 88 -19.38 20.56 -3.86
N ASN A 89 -19.43 19.90 -5.02
CA ASN A 89 -19.28 20.54 -6.32
C ASN A 89 -20.44 20.17 -7.25
N HIS A 90 -20.81 21.09 -8.14
CA HIS A 90 -21.71 20.75 -9.25
C HIS A 90 -20.93 20.02 -10.34
N PHE A 91 -21.47 18.89 -10.78
CA PHE A 91 -20.93 18.10 -11.88
C PHE A 91 -22.09 17.50 -12.69
N SER A 92 -21.79 17.01 -13.89
CA SER A 92 -22.72 16.26 -14.71
C SER A 92 -22.07 14.93 -15.07
N ILE A 93 -22.85 13.84 -15.06
CA ILE A 93 -22.42 12.51 -15.51
C ILE A 93 -23.16 12.25 -16.81
N HIS A 94 -22.40 11.91 -17.86
CA HIS A 94 -22.99 11.42 -19.10
C HIS A 94 -23.18 9.91 -18.99
N LEU A 95 -24.36 9.42 -19.32
CA LEU A 95 -24.66 8.00 -19.34
C LEU A 95 -24.50 7.50 -20.78
N ASP A 96 -23.59 6.54 -20.98
CA ASP A 96 -23.38 5.93 -22.30
C ASP A 96 -24.53 4.97 -22.62
N GLU A 97 -25.37 5.35 -23.57
CA GLU A 97 -26.54 4.58 -24.00
C GLU A 97 -26.18 3.20 -24.57
N SER A 98 -24.93 2.96 -24.96
CA SER A 98 -24.47 1.63 -25.42
C SER A 98 -24.41 0.57 -24.32
N THR A 99 -24.57 0.97 -23.05
CA THR A 99 -24.65 0.08 -21.88
C THR A 99 -26.07 -0.16 -21.37
N LEU A 100 -27.09 0.43 -22.01
CA LEU A 100 -28.50 0.17 -21.71
C LEU A 100 -28.97 -1.12 -22.42
N PRO A 101 -29.82 -1.95 -21.76
CA PRO A 101 -30.26 -3.25 -22.27
C PRO A 101 -31.19 -3.18 -23.49
#